data_AF-A0A954B1A9-F1
#
_entry.id   AF-A0A954B1A9-F1
#
_cell.length_a   1.000
_cell.length_b   1.000
_cell.length_c   1.000
_cell.angle_alpha   90.00
_cell.angle_beta   90.00
_cell.angle_gamma   90.00
#
_symmetry.space_group_name_H-M   'P 1'
#
loop_
_entity.id
_entity.type
_entity.pdbx_description
1 polymer ?
#
loop_
_entity_poly.entity_id
_entity_poly.type
_entity_poly.pdbx_seq_one_letter_code
_entity_poly.pdbx_strand_id
1 'polypeptide(L)'
;MLLTEIDFLMDLERELLLRKRTRIVDLPKTGRQPVEAYALVWDWYDRLLTYRHSAGEDQIKRNWQACMDEEGLNAADALVRLVYVYVEGAERLGLDLVGDDVRLEVAQKHMAAWRKRRQESGT
;
A
#
# COMPACT_ATOMS: atom_id res chain seq x y z
N MET A 1 18.96 28.44 -0.57
CA MET A 1 17.66 28.49 -1.29
C MET A 1 17.56 27.24 -2.16
N LEU A 2 17.57 26.07 -1.52
CA LEU A 2 17.61 24.72 -2.15
C LEU A 2 16.88 23.74 -1.23
N LEU A 3 17.07 23.86 0.09
CA LEU A 3 16.34 23.10 1.11
C LEU A 3 14.82 23.34 1.08
N THR A 4 14.38 24.59 0.93
CA THR A 4 12.95 24.96 0.92
C THR A 4 12.17 24.42 -0.27
N GLU A 5 12.82 24.23 -1.42
CA GLU A 5 12.19 23.66 -2.62
C GLU A 5 12.10 22.13 -2.51
N ILE A 6 13.12 21.49 -1.93
CA ILE A 6 13.11 20.05 -1.64
C ILE A 6 12.01 19.71 -0.62
N ASP A 7 11.92 20.46 0.48
CA ASP A 7 10.88 20.26 1.50
C ASP A 7 9.47 20.42 0.90
N PHE A 8 9.26 21.44 0.07
CA PHE A 8 7.99 21.64 -0.64
C PHE A 8 7.64 20.48 -1.58
N LEU A 9 8.62 19.95 -2.32
CA LEU A 9 8.41 18.81 -3.21
C LEU A 9 8.10 17.53 -2.43
N MET A 10 8.75 17.31 -1.29
CA MET A 10 8.49 16.18 -0.40
C MET A 10 7.09 16.25 0.23
N ASP A 11 6.66 17.44 0.68
CA ASP A 11 5.33 17.65 1.24
C ASP A 11 4.23 17.48 0.17
N LEU A 12 4.46 17.99 -1.04
CA LEU A 12 3.55 17.82 -2.17
C LEU A 12 3.44 16.34 -2.58
N GLU A 13 4.57 15.64 -2.69
CA GLU A 13 4.60 14.21 -2.99
C GLU A 13 3.86 13.41 -1.92
N ARG A 14 4.08 13.73 -0.64
CA ARG A 14 3.36 13.13 0.48
C ARG A 14 1.86 13.36 0.39
N GLU A 15 1.43 14.58 0.10
CA GLU A 15 0.01 14.89 -0.07
C GLU A 15 -0.59 14.08 -1.23
N LEU A 16 0.12 14.00 -2.36
CA LEU A 16 -0.31 13.23 -3.53
C LEU A 16 -0.41 11.73 -3.26
N LEU A 17 0.54 11.17 -2.51
CA LEU A 17 0.57 9.76 -2.12
C LEU A 17 -0.54 9.40 -1.11
N LEU A 18 -0.95 10.36 -0.29
CA LEU A 18 -2.05 10.22 0.68
C LEU A 18 -3.43 10.54 0.12
N ARG A 19 -3.55 10.90 -1.17
CA ARG A 19 -4.86 10.99 -1.84
C ARG A 19 -5.40 9.59 -2.10
N LYS A 20 -6.68 9.39 -1.84
CA LYS A 20 -7.38 8.17 -2.24
C LYS A 20 -7.61 8.16 -3.74
N ARG A 21 -7.48 6.98 -4.35
CA ARG A 21 -7.78 6.71 -5.75
C ARG A 21 -8.61 5.45 -5.84
N THR A 22 -9.58 5.47 -6.74
CA THR A 22 -10.39 4.30 -7.04
C THR A 22 -9.94 3.71 -8.37
N ARG A 23 -9.66 2.41 -8.38
CA ARG A 23 -9.34 1.66 -9.61
C ARG A 23 -10.34 0.52 -9.78
N ILE A 24 -10.67 0.21 -11.02
CA ILE A 24 -11.44 -0.99 -11.34
C ILE A 24 -10.47 -2.16 -11.42
N VAL A 25 -10.66 -3.15 -10.56
CA VAL A 25 -9.85 -4.37 -10.52
C VAL A 25 -10.71 -5.58 -10.81
N ASP A 26 -10.10 -6.61 -11.38
CA ASP A 26 -10.73 -7.90 -11.63
C ASP A 26 -10.09 -8.94 -10.71
N LEU A 27 -10.87 -9.47 -9.77
CA LEU A 27 -10.43 -10.44 -8.78
C LEU A 27 -11.05 -11.82 -9.08
N PRO A 28 -10.32 -12.93 -8.89
CA PRO A 28 -10.74 -14.25 -9.36
C PRO A 28 -12.12 -14.72 -8.90
N LYS A 29 -12.55 -14.40 -7.67
CA LYS A 29 -13.88 -14.80 -7.15
C LYS A 29 -14.87 -13.66 -7.10
N THR A 30 -14.39 -12.45 -6.79
CA THR A 30 -15.27 -11.28 -6.63
C THR A 30 -15.57 -10.57 -7.95
N GLY A 31 -14.84 -10.91 -9.02
CA GLY A 31 -14.98 -10.31 -10.34
C GLY A 31 -14.56 -8.85 -10.36
N ARG A 32 -15.10 -8.13 -11.36
CA ARG A 32 -14.76 -6.75 -11.64
C ARG A 32 -15.46 -5.79 -10.68
N GLN A 33 -14.69 -5.04 -9.88
CA GLN A 33 -15.23 -4.10 -8.89
C GLN A 33 -14.35 -2.85 -8.72
N PRO A 34 -14.93 -1.72 -8.28
CA PRO A 34 -14.14 -0.58 -7.85
C PRO A 34 -13.50 -0.83 -6.49
N VAL A 35 -12.21 -0.54 -6.38
CA VAL A 35 -11.47 -0.56 -5.11
C VAL A 35 -10.89 0.82 -4.87
N GLU A 36 -11.20 1.41 -3.73
CA GLU A 36 -10.64 2.69 -3.27
C GLU A 36 -9.49 2.43 -2.30
N ALA A 37 -8.30 2.95 -2.60
CA ALA A 37 -7.14 2.90 -1.72
C ALA A 37 -6.26 4.15 -1.87
N TYR A 38 -5.33 4.37 -0.95
CA TYR A 38 -4.36 5.46 -1.08
C TYR A 38 -3.48 5.28 -2.31
N ALA A 39 -3.09 6.39 -2.95
CA ALA A 39 -2.21 6.39 -4.11
C ALA A 39 -0.88 5.68 -3.80
N LEU A 40 -0.37 5.78 -2.57
CA LEU A 40 0.79 5.02 -2.11
C LEU A 40 0.60 3.50 -2.17
N VAL A 41 -0.55 2.99 -1.75
CA VAL A 41 -0.87 1.55 -1.76
C VAL A 41 -0.94 1.06 -3.21
N TRP A 42 -1.53 1.87 -4.10
CA TRP A 42 -1.53 1.59 -5.53
C TRP A 42 -0.13 1.61 -6.13
N ASP A 43 0.71 2.57 -5.76
CA ASP A 43 2.11 2.64 -6.24
C ASP A 43 2.90 1.40 -5.83
N TRP A 44 2.74 0.96 -4.58
CA TRP A 44 3.35 -0.29 -4.12
C TRP A 44 2.80 -1.52 -4.82
N TYR A 45 1.49 -1.58 -5.04
CA TYR A 45 0.89 -2.64 -5.85
C TYR A 45 1.47 -2.69 -7.27
N ASP A 46 1.57 -1.53 -7.94
CA ASP A 46 2.15 -1.42 -9.28
C ASP A 46 3.64 -1.83 -9.31
N ARG A 47 4.39 -1.49 -8.25
CA ARG A 47 5.78 -1.94 -8.05
C ARG A 47 5.88 -3.44 -7.85
N LEU A 48 4.97 -4.04 -7.09
CA LEU A 48 4.92 -5.50 -6.92
C LEU A 48 4.68 -6.20 -8.26
N LEU A 49 3.81 -5.65 -9.12
CA LEU A 49 3.56 -6.22 -10.44
C LEU A 49 4.79 -6.13 -11.36
N THR A 50 5.54 -5.03 -11.28
CA THR A 50 6.68 -4.74 -12.16
C THR A 50 8.01 -5.30 -11.65
N TYR A 51 8.07 -5.79 -10.41
CA TYR A 51 9.29 -6.33 -9.84
C TYR A 51 9.79 -7.56 -10.62
N ARG A 52 11.10 -7.61 -10.89
CA ARG A 52 11.74 -8.63 -11.74
C ARG A 52 11.48 -10.06 -11.29
N HIS A 53 11.32 -10.26 -9.98
CA HIS A 53 11.07 -11.55 -9.36
C HIS A 53 9.66 -11.64 -8.78
N SER A 54 8.71 -10.83 -9.28
CA SER A 54 7.34 -10.88 -8.82
C SER A 54 6.72 -12.24 -9.11
N ALA A 55 5.87 -12.70 -8.20
CA ALA A 55 4.88 -13.69 -8.55
C ALA A 55 3.92 -12.97 -9.50
N GLY A 56 3.89 -13.31 -10.80
CA GLY A 56 3.16 -12.53 -11.82
C GLY A 56 1.72 -12.16 -11.45
N GLU A 57 1.14 -11.19 -12.16
CA GLU A 57 -0.12 -10.50 -11.78
C GLU A 57 -1.25 -11.43 -11.28
N ASP A 58 -1.48 -12.55 -11.97
CA ASP A 58 -2.50 -13.54 -11.57
C ASP A 58 -2.25 -14.14 -10.18
N GLN A 59 -1.00 -14.39 -9.81
CA GLN A 59 -0.66 -14.90 -8.49
C GLN A 59 -0.83 -13.82 -7.43
N ILE A 60 -0.45 -12.58 -7.71
CA ILE A 60 -0.69 -11.45 -6.81
C ILE A 60 -2.19 -11.25 -6.57
N LYS A 61 -3.02 -11.33 -7.63
CA LYS A 61 -4.49 -11.28 -7.50
C LYS A 61 -5.08 -12.47 -6.73
N ARG A 62 -4.51 -13.67 -6.86
CA ARG A 62 -4.90 -14.83 -6.03
C ARG A 62 -4.55 -14.61 -4.56
N ASN A 63 -3.38 -14.07 -4.26
CA ASN A 63 -2.97 -13.75 -2.89
C ASN A 63 -3.85 -12.64 -2.30
N TRP A 64 -4.23 -11.65 -3.11
CA TRP A 64 -5.22 -10.64 -2.73
C TRP A 64 -6.56 -11.28 -2.36
N GLN A 65 -7.08 -12.17 -3.22
CA GLN A 65 -8.32 -12.90 -2.93
C GLN A 65 -8.20 -13.77 -1.66
N ALA A 66 -7.04 -14.41 -1.43
CA ALA A 66 -6.80 -15.18 -0.21
C ALA A 66 -6.87 -14.30 1.04
N CYS A 67 -6.32 -13.08 1.02
CA CYS A 67 -6.48 -12.12 2.12
C CYS A 67 -7.95 -11.77 2.38
N MET A 68 -8.79 -11.66 1.34
CA MET A 68 -10.24 -11.43 1.53
C MET A 68 -10.90 -12.65 2.18
N ASP A 69 -10.60 -13.83 1.68
CA ASP A 69 -11.28 -15.07 2.07
C ASP A 69 -10.87 -15.54 3.48
N GLU A 70 -9.57 -15.48 3.80
CA GLU A 70 -9.00 -15.99 5.06
C GLU A 70 -9.20 -15.02 6.23
N GLU A 71 -9.08 -13.71 5.97
CA GLU A 71 -9.17 -12.68 7.00
C GLU A 71 -10.54 -11.97 7.03
N GLY A 72 -11.47 -12.33 6.13
CA GLY A 72 -12.80 -11.72 6.04
C GLY A 72 -12.76 -10.24 5.64
N LEU A 73 -11.73 -9.84 4.90
CA LEU A 73 -11.48 -8.45 4.51
C LEU A 73 -12.25 -8.06 3.25
N ASN A 74 -12.63 -6.78 3.15
CA ASN A 74 -13.07 -6.22 1.88
C ASN A 74 -11.86 -6.07 0.93
N ALA A 75 -12.12 -5.84 -0.36
CA ALA A 75 -11.06 -5.76 -1.36
C ALA A 75 -10.03 -4.64 -1.08
N ALA A 76 -10.44 -3.49 -0.55
CA ALA A 76 -9.51 -2.41 -0.23
C ALA A 76 -8.58 -2.76 0.94
N ASP A 77 -9.11 -3.30 2.02
CA ASP A 77 -8.32 -3.70 3.19
C ASP A 77 -7.42 -4.90 2.87
N ALA A 78 -7.91 -5.83 2.06
CA ALA A 78 -7.12 -6.96 1.58
C ALA A 78 -5.95 -6.51 0.68
N LEU A 79 -6.11 -5.44 -0.10
CA LEU A 79 -5.03 -4.86 -0.90
C LEU A 79 -3.92 -4.29 0.00
N VAL A 80 -4.32 -3.56 1.05
CA VAL A 80 -3.38 -3.01 2.04
C VAL A 80 -2.63 -4.15 2.73
N ARG A 81 -3.34 -5.21 3.13
CA ARG A 81 -2.76 -6.39 3.77
C ARG A 81 -1.76 -7.10 2.86
N LEU A 82 -2.14 -7.33 1.61
CA LEU A 82 -1.28 -7.93 0.58
C LEU A 82 0.03 -7.15 0.44
N VAL A 83 -0.07 -5.84 0.19
CA VAL A 83 1.10 -4.99 -0.01
C VAL A 83 2.00 -5.00 1.22
N TYR A 84 1.42 -4.91 2.42
CA TYR A 84 2.16 -5.00 3.67
C TYR A 84 2.97 -6.30 3.79
N VAL A 85 2.34 -7.45 3.54
CA VAL A 85 3.01 -8.77 3.65
C VAL A 85 4.18 -8.88 2.66
N TYR A 86 4.02 -8.39 1.44
CA TYR A 86 5.09 -8.43 0.45
C TYR A 86 6.25 -7.49 0.79
N VAL A 87 5.96 -6.28 1.26
CA VAL A 87 6.98 -5.32 1.70
C VAL A 87 7.75 -5.87 2.89
N GLU A 88 7.04 -6.33 3.93
CA GLU A 88 7.67 -6.91 5.12
C GLU A 88 8.47 -8.19 4.79
N GLY A 89 7.94 -9.03 3.90
CA GLY A 89 8.63 -10.23 3.42
C GLY A 89 9.93 -9.91 2.68
N ALA A 90 9.94 -8.86 1.86
CA ALA A 90 11.15 -8.44 1.16
C ALA A 90 12.19 -7.80 2.09
N GLU A 91 11.76 -6.96 3.04
CA GLU A 91 12.64 -6.39 4.06
C GLU A 91 13.35 -7.47 4.86
N ARG A 92 12.63 -8.52 5.28
CA ARG A 92 13.22 -9.67 5.98
C ARG A 92 14.27 -10.42 5.15
N LEU A 93 14.20 -10.34 3.83
CA LEU A 93 15.15 -10.94 2.90
C LEU A 93 16.26 -9.98 2.48
N GLY A 94 16.30 -8.77 3.03
CA GLY A 94 17.25 -7.72 2.64
C GLY A 94 17.03 -7.18 1.22
N LEU A 95 15.84 -7.40 0.65
CA LEU A 95 15.45 -6.92 -0.67
C LEU A 95 14.70 -5.61 -0.52
N ASP A 96 15.20 -4.58 -1.19
CA ASP A 96 14.52 -3.29 -1.25
C ASP A 96 13.50 -3.25 -2.41
N LEU A 97 12.25 -3.62 -2.10
CA LEU A 97 11.13 -3.49 -3.03
C LEU A 97 10.61 -2.04 -3.15
N VAL A 98 10.95 -1.18 -2.18
CA VAL A 98 10.36 0.15 -2.04
C VAL A 98 11.28 1.24 -2.60
N GLY A 99 12.56 0.92 -2.80
CA GLY A 99 13.52 1.73 -3.56
C GLY A 99 13.71 3.13 -3.02
N ASP A 100 13.57 3.33 -1.70
CA ASP A 100 14.07 4.48 -0.92
C ASP A 100 13.53 4.47 0.53
N ASP A 101 14.43 4.68 1.49
CA ASP A 101 14.25 4.70 2.96
C ASP A 101 13.11 5.61 3.47
N VAL A 102 12.63 6.56 2.67
CA VAL A 102 11.74 7.64 3.11
C VAL A 102 10.27 7.21 3.18
N ARG A 103 9.83 6.25 2.36
CA ARG A 103 8.38 5.97 2.20
C ARG A 103 7.82 5.02 3.28
N LEU A 104 8.64 4.11 3.80
CA LEU A 104 8.23 3.14 4.82
C LEU A 104 8.14 3.76 6.22
N GLU A 105 9.15 4.56 6.63
CA GLU A 105 9.13 5.27 7.91
C GLU A 105 7.93 6.21 8.02
N VAL A 106 7.58 6.88 6.91
CA VAL A 106 6.41 7.76 6.83
C VAL A 106 5.13 6.96 6.98
N ALA A 107 4.97 5.84 6.28
CA ALA A 107 3.79 4.99 6.39
C ALA A 107 3.60 4.42 7.80
N GLN A 108 4.68 3.96 8.44
CA GLN A 108 4.67 3.42 9.80
C GLN A 108 4.32 4.48 10.85
N LYS A 109 4.92 5.69 10.77
CA LYS A 109 4.58 6.82 11.65
C LYS A 109 3.12 7.25 11.52
N HIS A 110 2.58 7.28 10.31
CA HIS A 110 1.18 7.67 10.09
C HIS A 110 0.17 6.59 10.52
N MET A 111 0.50 5.30 10.37
CA MET A 111 -0.30 4.20 10.93
C MET A 111 -0.35 4.27 12.46
N ALA A 112 0.77 4.54 13.11
CA ALA A 112 0.82 4.72 14.57
C ALA A 112 -0.03 5.91 15.02
N ALA A 113 0.06 7.06 14.32
CA ALA A 113 -0.75 8.24 14.62
C ALA A 113 -2.26 8.03 14.39
N TRP A 114 -2.64 7.27 13.35
CA TRP A 114 -4.04 6.92 13.11
C TRP A 114 -4.62 5.99 14.18
N ARG A 115 -3.87 4.96 14.61
CA ARG A 115 -4.28 4.06 15.71
C ARG A 115 -4.55 4.85 16.99
N LYS A 116 -3.68 5.81 17.30
CA LYS A 116 -3.82 6.69 18.47
C LYS A 116 -5.10 7.54 18.41
N ARG A 117 -5.37 8.20 17.28
CA ARG A 117 -6.60 9.00 17.10
C ARG A 117 -7.88 8.17 17.20
N ARG A 118 -7.87 6.91 16.75
CA ARG A 118 -9.02 6.00 16.90
C ARG A 118 -9.23 5.52 18.34
N GLN A 119 -8.18 5.37 19.13
CA GLN A 119 -8.30 5.09 20.56
C GLN A 119 -8.86 6.29 21.32
N GLU A 120 -8.51 7.51 20.90
CA GLU A 120 -8.97 8.76 21.53
C GLU A 120 -10.39 9.17 21.08
N SER A 121 -10.84 8.77 19.88
CA SER A 121 -12.20 9.04 19.36
C SER A 121 -13.23 7.98 19.74
N GLY A 122 -12.85 7.02 20.59
CA GLY A 122 -13.70 5.92 21.10
C GLY A 122 -14.05 6.06 22.59
N THR A 123 -14.06 7.28 23.12
CA THR A 123 -14.63 7.67 24.42
C THR A 123 -15.67 8.76 24.19
#